data_AF-A0A7J7YGN3-F1
#
_entry.id   AF-A0A7J7YGN3-F1
#
_cell.length_a   1.000
_cell.length_b   1.000
_cell.length_c   1.000
_cell.angle_alpha   90.00
_cell.angle_beta   90.00
_cell.angle_gamma   90.00
#
_symmetry.space_group_name_H-M   'P 1'
#
loop_
_entity.id
_entity.type
_entity.pdbx_description
1 polymer ?
#
loop_
_entity_poly.entity_id
_entity_poly.type
_entity_poly.pdbx_seq_one_letter_code
_entity_poly.pdbx_strand_id
1 'polypeptide(L)'
;MSAASASPENLVCRMKNGMRSIKYKPVDYQQLHALTEAKKLASASIELKIRKAVQTSKISKEQTLIKQHKQVWWQEHQRLNEIRCKMESEIKSFLSEKNIGNECLSDLTNFEQELSEQYFTYLKNVINPIQQLRADLKYRQHHISQHSHSHTEFNSTEVLEEVDFVKKQLKAVFERLSLEQQKLESSLSDWSMKILDHSSKERNNMLSKLPTELETLECPYSDLKSSIFNEFYNLTEKYQKKLQEFDLQLEDIYR
;
A
#
# COMPACT_ATOMS: atom_id res chain seq x y z
N MET A 1 54.09 -36.49 40.72
CA MET A 1 54.71 -37.26 41.82
C MET A 1 53.62 -38.09 42.49
N SER A 2 53.84 -39.41 42.47
CA SER A 2 53.38 -40.53 43.30
C SER A 2 51.96 -40.59 43.91
N ALA A 3 51.39 -41.79 43.75
CA ALA A 3 50.20 -42.36 44.37
C ALA A 3 50.38 -42.72 45.86
N ALA A 4 49.26 -42.87 46.58
CA ALA A 4 49.07 -43.76 47.75
C ALA A 4 47.56 -43.82 48.08
N SER A 5 46.84 -44.87 47.69
CA SER A 5 46.52 -46.09 48.46
C SER A 5 45.66 -45.87 49.71
N ALA A 6 44.46 -46.44 49.68
CA ALA A 6 43.48 -46.50 50.77
C ALA A 6 43.98 -47.25 52.00
N SER A 7 43.42 -46.92 53.18
CA SER A 7 43.34 -47.84 54.32
C SER A 7 41.99 -47.67 55.03
N PRO A 8 41.18 -48.74 55.15
CA PRO A 8 39.88 -48.73 55.80
C PRO A 8 40.00 -49.31 57.22
N GLU A 9 40.34 -48.49 58.20
CA GLU A 9 40.41 -48.91 59.60
C GLU A 9 39.68 -47.88 60.45
N ASN A 10 38.41 -48.16 60.71
CA ASN A 10 37.69 -47.94 61.99
C ASN A 10 36.18 -47.91 61.75
N LEU A 11 35.68 -49.06 61.28
CA LEU A 11 34.30 -49.43 61.45
C LEU A 11 34.19 -50.19 62.78
N VAL A 12 33.28 -49.71 63.63
CA VAL A 12 32.64 -50.43 64.76
C VAL A 12 33.36 -50.40 66.11
N CYS A 13 32.98 -49.40 66.92
CA CYS A 13 32.67 -49.63 68.34
C CYS A 13 31.20 -49.28 68.55
N ARG A 14 30.34 -50.31 68.49
CA ARG A 14 28.91 -50.23 68.77
C ARG A 14 28.66 -50.77 70.18
N MET A 15 27.72 -50.15 70.87
CA MET A 15 27.01 -50.65 72.06
C MET A 15 27.81 -50.66 73.36
N LYS A 16 27.68 -49.59 74.15
CA LYS A 16 27.33 -49.64 75.58
C LYS A 16 27.21 -48.21 76.10
N ASN A 17 25.97 -47.75 76.18
CA ASN A 17 25.42 -46.77 77.13
C ASN A 17 24.21 -46.10 76.47
N GLY A 18 23.06 -46.21 77.13
CA GLY A 18 21.81 -45.65 76.67
C GLY A 18 21.90 -44.13 76.58
N MET A 19 22.24 -43.62 75.40
CA MET A 19 21.96 -42.25 75.01
C MET A 19 20.90 -42.32 73.93
N ARG A 20 19.63 -42.20 74.33
CA ARG A 20 18.58 -41.78 73.39
C ARG A 20 19.08 -40.49 72.77
N SER A 21 19.47 -40.56 71.49
CA SER A 21 19.81 -39.38 70.73
C SER A 21 18.51 -38.57 70.57
N ILE A 22 18.30 -37.59 71.45
CA ILE A 22 17.31 -36.53 71.23
C ILE A 22 17.97 -35.58 70.21
N LYS A 23 18.12 -36.02 68.95
CA LYS A 23 18.91 -35.31 67.93
C LYS A 23 18.07 -34.57 66.89
N TYR A 24 16.81 -34.26 67.20
CA TYR A 24 16.04 -33.32 66.40
C TYR A 24 15.27 -32.40 67.34
N LYS A 25 15.54 -31.09 67.24
CA LYS A 25 14.62 -30.08 67.80
C LYS A 25 13.25 -30.29 67.11
N PRO A 26 12.12 -30.15 67.85
CA PRO A 26 10.81 -30.22 67.24
C PRO A 26 10.74 -29.26 66.05
N VAL A 27 10.36 -29.76 64.87
CA VAL A 27 10.21 -28.94 63.67
C VAL A 27 9.03 -28.00 63.91
N ASP A 28 9.30 -26.70 63.91
CA ASP A 28 8.25 -25.68 63.95
C ASP A 28 7.61 -25.58 62.56
N TYR A 29 6.51 -26.32 62.40
CA TYR A 29 5.74 -26.33 61.15
C TYR A 29 5.12 -24.97 60.82
N GLN A 30 4.84 -24.12 61.80
CA GLN A 30 4.31 -22.77 61.54
C GLN A 30 5.40 -21.90 60.92
N GLN A 31 6.62 -21.96 61.43
CA GLN A 31 7.76 -21.24 60.86
C GLN A 31 8.09 -21.72 59.43
N LEU A 32 8.05 -23.05 59.20
CA LEU A 32 8.28 -23.62 57.87
C LEU A 32 7.19 -23.23 56.85
N HIS A 33 5.93 -23.21 57.29
CA HIS A 33 4.82 -22.76 56.45
C HIS A 33 4.97 -21.28 56.10
N ALA A 34 5.27 -20.42 57.08
CA ALA A 34 5.51 -18.99 56.85
C ALA A 34 6.65 -18.74 55.85
N LEU A 35 7.75 -19.50 55.95
CA LEU A 35 8.88 -19.40 55.03
C LEU A 35 8.50 -19.87 53.61
N THR A 36 7.72 -20.93 53.50
CA THR A 36 7.21 -21.44 52.21
C THR A 36 6.30 -20.41 51.54
N GLU A 37 5.34 -19.84 52.27
CA GLU A 37 4.44 -18.82 51.75
C GLU A 37 5.19 -17.53 51.37
N ALA A 38 6.17 -17.10 52.18
CA ALA A 38 7.03 -15.98 51.82
C ALA A 38 7.82 -16.24 50.52
N LYS A 39 8.35 -17.45 50.32
CA LYS A 39 9.03 -17.84 49.07
C LYS A 39 8.08 -17.90 47.88
N LYS A 40 6.85 -18.41 48.05
CA LYS A 40 5.83 -18.42 46.99
C LYS A 40 5.48 -17.00 46.57
N LEU A 41 5.26 -16.10 47.52
CA LEU A 41 4.97 -14.69 47.26
C LEU A 41 6.16 -14.00 46.55
N ALA A 42 7.39 -14.25 46.99
CA ALA A 42 8.59 -13.74 46.33
C ALA A 42 8.72 -14.25 44.89
N SER A 43 8.46 -15.55 44.65
CA SER A 43 8.48 -16.17 43.32
C SER A 43 7.42 -15.56 42.40
N ALA A 44 6.18 -15.40 42.89
CA ALA A 44 5.10 -14.78 42.12
C ALA A 44 5.42 -13.31 41.75
N SER A 45 6.06 -12.57 42.66
CA SER A 45 6.54 -11.21 42.41
C SER A 45 7.62 -11.16 41.34
N ILE A 46 8.58 -12.09 41.36
CA ILE A 46 9.62 -12.22 40.33
C ILE A 46 8.99 -12.58 38.98
N GLU A 47 8.08 -13.55 38.95
CA GLU A 47 7.37 -13.95 37.73
C GLU A 47 6.59 -12.79 37.11
N LEU A 48 5.90 -12.00 37.93
CA LEU A 48 5.19 -10.80 37.46
C LEU A 48 6.16 -9.78 36.84
N LYS A 49 7.34 -9.58 37.44
CA LYS A 49 8.38 -8.69 36.89
C LYS A 49 8.92 -9.21 35.56
N ILE A 50 9.16 -10.51 35.43
CA ILE A 50 9.58 -11.16 34.18
C ILE A 50 8.53 -10.94 33.09
N ARG A 51 7.25 -11.24 33.38
CA ARG A 51 6.16 -11.04 32.42
C ARG A 51 6.06 -9.60 31.95
N LYS A 52 6.16 -8.62 32.87
CA LYS A 52 6.18 -7.19 32.53
C LYS A 52 7.35 -6.83 31.62
N ALA A 53 8.56 -7.28 31.95
CA ALA A 53 9.76 -7.01 31.15
C ALA A 53 9.68 -7.62 29.74
N VAL A 54 9.12 -8.82 29.60
CA VAL A 54 8.91 -9.46 28.30
C VAL A 54 7.91 -8.67 27.45
N GLN A 55 6.79 -8.24 28.04
CA GLN A 55 5.78 -7.45 27.34
C GLN A 55 6.32 -6.09 26.88
N THR A 56 7.06 -5.37 27.73
CA THR A 56 7.68 -4.09 27.35
C THR A 56 8.74 -4.28 26.26
N SER A 57 9.53 -5.35 26.32
CA SER A 57 10.49 -5.70 25.28
C SER A 57 9.80 -5.98 23.94
N LYS A 58 8.71 -6.75 23.94
CA LYS A 58 7.91 -7.04 22.74
C LYS A 58 7.36 -5.76 22.11
N ILE A 59 6.70 -4.91 22.90
CA ILE A 59 6.13 -3.64 22.43
C ILE A 59 7.23 -2.73 21.87
N SER A 60 8.40 -2.65 22.53
CA SER A 60 9.53 -1.84 22.07
C SER A 60 10.06 -2.30 20.71
N LYS A 61 10.17 -3.63 20.50
CA LYS A 61 10.58 -4.19 19.22
C LYS A 61 9.56 -3.90 18.12
N GLU A 62 8.27 -4.08 18.39
CA GLU A 62 7.19 -3.77 17.45
C GLU A 62 7.18 -2.28 17.07
N GLN A 63 7.32 -1.38 18.05
CA GLN A 63 7.40 0.06 17.80
C GLN A 63 8.62 0.44 16.94
N THR A 64 9.76 -0.20 17.19
CA THR A 64 10.98 0.03 16.40
C THR A 64 10.80 -0.46 14.97
N LEU A 65 10.20 -1.64 14.78
CA LEU A 65 9.90 -2.18 13.46
C LEU A 65 8.92 -1.29 12.69
N ILE A 66 7.86 -0.81 13.33
CA ILE A 66 6.90 0.12 12.71
C ILE A 66 7.59 1.42 12.27
N LYS A 67 8.49 1.96 13.08
CA LYS A 67 9.26 3.16 12.70
C LYS A 67 10.13 2.90 11.47
N GLN A 68 10.83 1.77 11.44
CA GLN A 68 11.64 1.37 10.29
C GLN A 68 10.80 1.18 9.03
N HIS A 69 9.68 0.44 9.13
CA HIS A 69 8.75 0.26 8.01
C HIS A 69 8.22 1.59 7.49
N LYS A 70 7.77 2.49 8.37
CA LYS A 70 7.30 3.81 7.97
C LYS A 70 8.37 4.61 7.23
N GLN A 71 9.62 4.54 7.69
CA GLN A 71 10.73 5.22 7.05
C GLN A 71 11.00 4.68 5.64
N VAL A 72 11.08 3.35 5.49
CA VAL A 72 11.25 2.70 4.19
C VAL A 72 10.10 3.04 3.26
N TRP A 73 8.86 2.99 3.76
CA TRP A 73 7.67 3.30 2.95
C TRP A 73 7.66 4.75 2.49
N TRP A 74 8.09 5.68 3.35
CA TRP A 74 8.17 7.08 3.00
C TRP A 74 9.25 7.35 1.95
N GLN A 75 10.42 6.70 2.08
CA GLN A 75 11.48 6.77 1.08
C GLN A 75 11.03 6.21 -0.27
N GLU A 76 10.36 5.06 -0.28
CA GLU A 76 9.87 4.43 -1.51
C GLU A 76 8.76 5.25 -2.16
N HIS A 77 7.83 5.79 -1.36
CA HIS A 77 6.82 6.70 -1.86
C HIS A 77 7.44 7.93 -2.53
N GLN A 78 8.47 8.53 -1.91
CA GLN A 78 9.17 9.66 -2.50
C GLN A 78 9.89 9.27 -3.80
N ARG A 79 10.62 8.15 -3.82
CA ARG A 79 11.31 7.63 -5.01
C ARG A 79 10.34 7.39 -6.17
N LEU A 80 9.21 6.73 -5.90
CA LEU A 80 8.17 6.48 -6.90
C LEU A 80 7.53 7.78 -7.39
N ASN A 81 7.29 8.73 -6.49
CA ASN A 81 6.75 10.03 -6.86
C ASN A 81 7.71 10.81 -7.77
N GLU A 82 9.01 10.81 -7.46
CA GLU A 82 10.03 11.45 -8.30
C GLU A 82 10.09 10.83 -9.70
N ILE A 83 10.06 9.49 -9.80
CA ILE A 83 10.01 8.78 -11.08
C ILE A 83 8.75 9.14 -11.87
N ARG A 84 7.59 9.14 -11.20
CA ARG A 84 6.32 9.52 -11.82
C ARG A 84 6.40 10.96 -12.36
N CYS A 85 6.83 11.93 -11.55
CA CYS A 85 6.92 13.32 -11.98
C CYS A 85 7.89 13.50 -13.16
N LYS A 86 9.01 12.76 -13.18
CA LYS A 86 9.95 12.78 -14.30
C LYS A 86 9.29 12.25 -15.58
N MET A 87 8.64 11.10 -15.51
CA MET A 87 7.95 10.50 -16.65
C MET A 87 6.79 11.37 -17.16
N GLU A 88 5.98 11.94 -16.26
CA GLU A 88 4.93 12.89 -16.61
C GLU A 88 5.49 14.12 -17.33
N SER A 89 6.67 14.62 -16.91
CA SER A 89 7.33 15.76 -17.56
C SER A 89 7.87 15.39 -18.94
N GLU A 90 8.43 14.19 -19.11
CA GLU A 90 8.88 13.67 -20.41
C GLU A 90 7.70 13.52 -21.39
N ILE A 91 6.57 12.96 -20.93
CA ILE A 91 5.33 12.86 -21.72
C ILE A 91 4.85 14.25 -22.11
N LYS A 92 4.78 15.21 -21.16
CA LYS A 92 4.35 16.58 -21.46
C LYS A 92 5.27 17.27 -22.46
N SER A 93 6.59 17.08 -22.32
CA SER A 93 7.56 17.59 -23.28
C SER A 93 7.27 17.05 -24.69
N PHE A 94 7.07 15.73 -24.81
CA PHE A 94 6.75 15.07 -26.09
C PHE A 94 5.45 15.59 -26.71
N LEU A 95 4.41 15.79 -25.90
CA LEU A 95 3.12 16.34 -26.35
C LEU A 95 3.22 17.82 -26.76
N SER A 96 4.08 18.60 -26.09
CA SER A 96 4.29 20.03 -26.37
C SER A 96 5.21 20.32 -27.54
N GLU A 97 6.05 19.35 -27.93
CA GLU A 97 6.97 19.49 -29.04
C GLU A 97 6.17 19.61 -30.33
N LYS A 98 6.45 20.67 -31.09
CA LYS A 98 5.69 21.05 -32.29
C LYS A 98 6.03 20.10 -33.45
N ASN A 99 5.60 18.85 -33.32
CA ASN A 99 5.79 17.81 -34.32
C ASN A 99 4.85 18.10 -35.50
N ILE A 100 5.46 18.30 -36.67
CA ILE A 100 4.75 18.57 -37.92
C ILE A 100 3.85 17.36 -38.22
N GLY A 101 2.53 17.56 -38.18
CA GLY A 101 1.55 16.57 -38.66
C GLY A 101 0.79 15.76 -37.61
N ASN A 102 0.78 16.16 -36.32
CA ASN A 102 0.14 15.35 -35.27
C ASN A 102 -1.12 15.97 -34.64
N GLU A 103 -2.19 16.03 -35.43
CA GLU A 103 -3.52 16.50 -35.00
C GLU A 103 -4.06 15.67 -33.80
N CYS A 104 -3.75 14.36 -33.77
CA CYS A 104 -4.10 13.45 -32.68
C CYS A 104 -3.49 13.82 -31.32
N LEU A 105 -2.25 14.32 -31.27
CA LEU A 105 -1.66 14.79 -30.01
C LEU A 105 -2.33 16.06 -29.48
N SER A 106 -2.86 16.89 -30.38
CA SER A 106 -3.59 18.10 -30.01
C SER A 106 -4.92 17.74 -29.33
N ASP A 107 -5.61 16.72 -29.84
CA ASP A 107 -6.83 16.19 -29.20
C ASP A 107 -6.55 15.67 -27.79
N LEU A 108 -5.44 14.95 -27.58
CA LEU A 108 -5.03 14.48 -26.26
C LEU A 108 -4.81 15.62 -25.25
N THR A 109 -4.16 16.72 -25.67
CA THR A 109 -4.00 17.89 -24.81
C THR A 109 -5.31 18.58 -24.47
N ASN A 110 -6.26 18.62 -25.42
CA ASN A 110 -7.60 19.17 -25.18
C ASN A 110 -8.37 18.31 -24.16
N PHE A 111 -8.28 16.98 -24.27
CA PHE A 111 -8.88 16.07 -23.30
C PHE A 111 -8.25 16.19 -21.91
N GLU A 112 -6.92 16.36 -21.80
CA GLU A 112 -6.25 16.61 -20.50
C GLU A 112 -6.83 17.86 -19.83
N GLN A 113 -6.98 18.94 -20.60
CA GLN A 113 -7.54 20.19 -20.10
C GLN A 113 -8.99 20.03 -19.64
N GLU A 114 -9.85 19.43 -20.47
CA GLU A 114 -11.26 19.21 -20.14
C GLU A 114 -11.41 18.36 -18.87
N LEU A 115 -10.64 17.27 -18.74
CA LEU A 115 -10.64 16.43 -17.55
C LEU A 115 -10.18 17.20 -16.30
N SER A 116 -9.18 18.06 -16.43
CA SER A 116 -8.70 18.90 -15.33
C SER A 116 -9.78 19.88 -14.85
N GLU A 117 -10.49 20.53 -15.78
CA GLU A 117 -11.58 21.45 -15.48
C GLU A 117 -12.78 20.72 -14.83
N GLN A 118 -13.14 19.55 -15.35
CA GLN A 118 -14.17 18.68 -14.77
C GLN A 118 -13.80 18.23 -13.36
N TYR A 119 -12.54 17.81 -13.16
CA TYR A 119 -12.04 17.40 -11.85
C TYR A 119 -12.06 18.55 -10.85
N PHE A 120 -11.62 19.75 -11.24
CA PHE A 120 -11.68 20.93 -10.39
C PHE A 120 -13.13 21.29 -10.02
N THR A 121 -14.04 21.23 -11.00
CA THR A 121 -15.47 21.48 -10.80
C THR A 121 -16.08 20.46 -9.84
N TYR A 122 -15.77 19.17 -10.03
CA TYR A 122 -16.18 18.10 -9.13
C TYR A 122 -15.67 18.33 -7.72
N LEU A 123 -14.38 18.62 -7.57
CA LEU A 123 -13.75 18.84 -6.27
C LEU A 123 -14.36 20.05 -5.55
N LYS A 124 -14.62 21.14 -6.29
CA LYS A 124 -15.35 22.30 -5.78
C LYS A 124 -16.76 21.93 -5.31
N ASN A 125 -17.50 21.14 -6.11
CA ASN A 125 -18.87 20.74 -5.80
C ASN A 125 -18.97 19.74 -4.64
N VAL A 126 -17.93 18.95 -4.37
CA VAL A 126 -17.92 17.97 -3.27
C VAL A 126 -17.31 18.56 -2.00
N ILE A 127 -16.17 19.24 -2.10
CA ILE A 127 -15.42 19.73 -0.93
C ILE A 127 -16.04 20.99 -0.34
N ASN A 128 -16.49 21.95 -1.17
CA ASN A 128 -16.99 23.22 -0.65
C ASN A 128 -18.23 23.05 0.23
N PRO A 129 -19.24 22.22 -0.13
CA PRO A 129 -20.39 21.99 0.75
C PRO A 129 -19.99 21.36 2.09
N ILE A 130 -19.02 20.45 2.11
CA ILE A 130 -18.51 19.84 3.35
C ILE A 130 -17.81 20.89 4.22
N GLN A 131 -16.99 21.75 3.62
CA GLN A 131 -16.31 22.83 4.33
C GLN A 131 -17.30 23.86 4.88
N GLN A 132 -18.32 24.22 4.10
CA GLN A 132 -19.39 25.11 4.51
C GLN A 132 -20.19 24.50 5.67
N LEU A 133 -20.62 23.24 5.56
CA LEU A 133 -21.31 22.53 6.65
C LEU A 133 -20.46 22.50 7.91
N ARG A 134 -19.15 22.25 7.79
CA ARG A 134 -18.23 22.26 8.93
C ARG A 134 -18.13 23.64 9.58
N ALA A 135 -18.13 24.72 8.80
CA ALA A 135 -18.13 26.09 9.30
C ALA A 135 -19.44 26.42 10.02
N ASP A 136 -20.58 26.07 9.41
CA ASP A 136 -21.91 26.28 9.97
C ASP A 136 -22.11 25.52 11.29
N LEU A 137 -21.67 24.26 11.36
CA LEU A 137 -21.73 23.46 12.59
C LEU A 137 -20.87 24.07 13.70
N LYS A 138 -19.65 24.53 13.39
CA LYS A 138 -18.81 25.24 14.36
C LYS A 138 -19.46 26.53 14.84
N TYR A 139 -20.05 27.31 13.93
CA TYR A 139 -20.76 28.54 14.27
C TYR A 139 -21.94 28.26 15.21
N ARG A 140 -22.80 27.30 14.87
CA ARG A 140 -23.93 26.89 15.73
C ARG A 140 -23.45 26.40 17.10
N GLN A 141 -22.37 25.61 17.16
CA GLN A 141 -21.79 25.14 18.41
C GLN A 141 -21.34 26.31 19.31
N HIS A 142 -20.68 27.33 18.75
CA HIS A 142 -20.28 28.51 19.50
C HIS A 142 -21.48 29.32 20.03
N HIS A 143 -22.54 29.47 19.23
CA HIS A 143 -23.76 30.15 19.66
C HIS A 143 -24.51 29.39 20.77
N ILE A 144 -24.58 28.05 20.69
CA ILE A 144 -25.17 27.21 21.75
C ILE A 144 -24.37 27.35 23.05
N SER A 145 -23.04 27.44 22.96
CA SER A 145 -22.16 27.62 24.12
C SER A 145 -22.27 29.01 24.77
N GLN A 146 -22.68 30.04 24.02
CA GLN A 146 -22.83 31.41 24.51
C GLN A 146 -24.24 31.72 25.04
N HIS A 147 -25.28 31.03 24.57
CA HIS A 147 -26.68 31.24 24.96
C HIS A 147 -27.19 30.37 26.12
N SER A 148 -26.30 29.78 26.93
CA SER A 148 -26.65 28.96 28.10
C SER A 148 -27.46 29.68 29.22
N HIS A 149 -27.84 30.94 29.02
CA HIS A 149 -28.66 31.74 29.95
C HIS A 149 -30.05 32.13 29.41
N SER A 150 -30.45 31.72 28.21
CA SER A 150 -31.82 31.93 27.72
C SER A 150 -32.44 30.59 27.34
N HIS A 151 -33.46 30.17 28.09
CA HIS A 151 -34.30 28.99 27.83
C HIS A 151 -34.92 29.06 26.42
N THR A 152 -34.22 28.54 25.43
CA THR A 152 -34.80 28.13 24.14
C THR A 152 -34.73 26.62 24.14
N GLU A 153 -35.88 25.95 24.06
CA GLU A 153 -35.94 24.50 23.95
C GLU A 153 -35.14 24.06 22.73
N PHE A 154 -34.00 23.43 22.99
CA PHE A 154 -33.15 22.89 21.93
C PHE A 154 -33.82 21.63 21.41
N ASN A 155 -34.39 21.66 20.21
CA ASN A 155 -35.03 20.51 19.57
C ASN A 155 -33.99 19.45 19.17
N SER A 156 -33.47 18.71 20.15
CA SER A 156 -32.50 17.63 19.95
C SER A 156 -33.04 16.51 19.05
N THR A 157 -34.36 16.32 19.04
CA THR A 157 -35.05 15.27 18.28
C THR A 157 -35.02 15.56 16.78
N GLU A 158 -35.31 16.80 16.36
CA GLU A 158 -35.25 17.22 14.95
C GLU A 158 -33.83 17.14 14.39
N VAL A 159 -32.82 17.48 15.21
CA VAL A 159 -31.40 17.36 14.82
C VAL A 159 -30.99 15.90 14.62
N LEU A 160 -31.47 14.99 15.47
CA LEU A 160 -31.17 13.55 15.34
C LEU A 160 -31.84 12.95 14.10
N GLU A 161 -33.07 13.35 13.79
CA GLU A 161 -33.78 12.93 12.57
C GLU A 161 -33.08 13.42 11.31
N GLU A 162 -32.64 14.69 11.28
CA GLU A 162 -31.88 15.25 10.15
C GLU A 162 -30.54 14.51 9.95
N VAL A 163 -29.83 14.18 11.04
CA VAL A 163 -28.59 13.39 10.97
C VAL A 163 -28.84 12.00 10.39
N ASP A 164 -29.93 11.34 10.79
CA ASP A 164 -30.27 10.02 10.27
C ASP A 164 -30.67 10.08 8.78
N PHE A 165 -31.38 11.14 8.38
CA PHE A 165 -31.70 11.42 6.99
C PHE A 165 -30.45 11.64 6.14
N VAL A 166 -29.51 12.48 6.59
CA VAL A 166 -28.24 12.72 5.88
C VAL A 166 -27.41 11.43 5.78
N LYS A 167 -27.39 10.59 6.82
CA LYS A 167 -26.71 9.28 6.77
C LYS A 167 -27.32 8.36 5.71
N LYS A 168 -28.65 8.31 5.61
CA LYS A 168 -29.35 7.52 4.58
C LYS A 168 -29.03 8.04 3.17
N GLN A 169 -29.05 9.36 2.97
CA GLN A 169 -28.66 9.95 1.69
C GLN A 169 -27.20 9.63 1.33
N LEU A 170 -26.27 9.79 2.26
CA LEU A 170 -24.86 9.51 2.06
C LEU A 170 -24.64 8.04 1.66
N LYS A 171 -25.33 7.11 2.33
CA LYS A 171 -25.29 5.69 2.00
C LYS A 171 -25.77 5.42 0.58
N ALA A 172 -26.90 6.00 0.18
CA ALA A 172 -27.44 5.84 -1.17
C ALA A 172 -26.50 6.42 -2.25
N VAL A 173 -25.87 7.57 -1.98
CA VAL A 173 -24.87 8.16 -2.87
C VAL A 173 -23.65 7.26 -3.01
N PHE A 174 -23.12 6.71 -1.91
CA PHE A 174 -21.98 5.78 -1.96
C PHE A 174 -22.31 4.52 -2.75
N GLU A 175 -23.48 3.92 -2.53
CA GLU A 175 -23.92 2.74 -3.28
C GLU A 175 -24.00 3.03 -4.78
N ARG A 176 -24.53 4.20 -5.17
CA ARG A 176 -24.57 4.63 -6.58
C ARG A 176 -23.17 4.83 -7.16
N LEU A 177 -22.28 5.51 -6.43
CA LEU A 177 -20.90 5.75 -6.85
C LEU A 177 -20.12 4.43 -7.01
N SER A 178 -20.33 3.46 -6.12
CA SER A 178 -19.71 2.14 -6.25
C SER A 178 -20.18 1.41 -7.51
N LEU A 179 -21.46 1.51 -7.87
CA LEU A 179 -21.98 0.95 -9.13
C LEU A 179 -21.41 1.67 -10.36
N GLU A 180 -21.34 3.00 -10.34
CA GLU A 180 -20.74 3.80 -11.40
C GLU A 180 -19.25 3.45 -11.58
N GLN A 181 -18.51 3.31 -10.48
CA GLN A 181 -17.11 2.87 -10.49
C GLN A 181 -16.96 1.49 -11.14
N GLN A 182 -17.74 0.48 -10.71
CA GLN A 182 -17.67 -0.87 -11.29
C GLN A 182 -18.00 -0.86 -12.79
N LYS A 183 -18.95 -0.02 -13.21
CA LYS A 183 -19.29 0.13 -14.64
C LYS A 183 -18.15 0.76 -15.44
N LEU A 184 -17.45 1.74 -14.88
CA LEU A 184 -16.29 2.36 -15.52
C LEU A 184 -15.12 1.38 -15.58
N GLU A 185 -14.81 0.68 -14.50
CA GLU A 185 -13.74 -0.33 -14.44
C GLU A 185 -13.96 -1.45 -15.45
N SER A 186 -15.17 -1.99 -15.54
CA SER A 186 -15.52 -3.00 -16.56
C SER A 186 -15.38 -2.44 -17.98
N SER A 187 -15.87 -1.23 -18.24
CA SER A 187 -15.74 -0.58 -19.54
C SER A 187 -14.27 -0.38 -19.94
N LEU A 188 -13.43 0.09 -19.01
CA LEU A 188 -12.00 0.28 -19.24
C LEU A 188 -11.28 -1.06 -19.50
N SER A 189 -11.64 -2.11 -18.78
CA SER A 189 -11.12 -3.46 -19.02
C SER A 189 -11.48 -3.95 -20.43
N ASP A 190 -12.73 -3.74 -20.86
CA ASP A 190 -13.18 -4.11 -22.21
C ASP A 190 -12.43 -3.33 -23.30
N TRP A 191 -12.17 -2.03 -23.07
CA TRP A 191 -11.37 -1.21 -23.98
C TRP A 191 -9.91 -1.65 -24.03
N SER A 192 -9.30 -2.00 -22.90
CA SER A 192 -7.93 -2.51 -22.85
C SER A 192 -7.75 -3.75 -23.73
N MET A 193 -8.71 -4.68 -23.69
CA MET A 193 -8.71 -5.88 -24.53
C MET A 193 -8.84 -5.52 -26.02
N LYS A 194 -9.76 -4.61 -26.36
CA LYS A 194 -9.98 -4.15 -27.74
C LYS A 194 -8.76 -3.42 -28.32
N ILE A 195 -8.11 -2.55 -27.55
CA ILE A 195 -6.92 -1.80 -28.01
C ILE A 195 -5.79 -2.76 -28.35
N LEU A 196 -5.58 -3.81 -27.55
CA LEU A 196 -4.56 -4.82 -27.80
C LEU A 196 -4.84 -5.58 -29.12
N ASP A 197 -6.09 -5.98 -29.34
CA ASP A 197 -6.53 -6.69 -30.54
C ASP A 197 -6.43 -5.82 -31.81
N HIS A 198 -6.83 -4.55 -31.72
CA HIS A 198 -6.77 -3.60 -32.84
C HIS A 198 -5.32 -3.22 -33.20
N SER A 199 -4.46 -2.97 -32.21
CA SER A 199 -3.05 -2.63 -32.42
C SER A 199 -2.30 -3.74 -33.17
N SER A 200 -2.52 -5.00 -32.82
CA SER A 200 -1.89 -6.14 -33.51
C SER A 200 -2.35 -6.27 -34.97
N LYS A 201 -3.65 -6.13 -35.21
CA LYS A 201 -4.23 -6.33 -36.54
C LYS A 201 -3.92 -5.19 -37.51
N GLU A 202 -3.95 -3.95 -37.04
CA GLU A 202 -3.74 -2.76 -37.87
C GLU A 202 -2.25 -2.56 -38.21
N ARG A 203 -1.35 -2.80 -37.24
CA ARG A 203 0.11 -2.73 -37.44
C ARG A 203 0.62 -3.71 -38.50
N ASN A 204 0.14 -4.95 -38.49
CA ASN A 204 0.50 -5.95 -39.49
C ASN A 204 0.01 -5.59 -40.90
N ASN A 205 -1.13 -4.93 -41.02
CA ASN A 205 -1.70 -4.52 -42.30
C ASN A 205 -0.99 -3.32 -42.91
N MET A 206 -0.56 -2.32 -42.13
CA MET A 206 0.07 -1.11 -42.65
C MET A 206 1.50 -1.35 -43.16
N LEU A 207 2.30 -2.18 -42.48
CA LEU A 207 3.67 -2.49 -42.89
C LEU A 207 3.74 -3.42 -44.11
N SER A 208 2.66 -4.13 -44.42
CA SER A 208 2.59 -5.00 -45.61
C SER A 208 2.29 -4.27 -46.92
N LYS A 209 1.82 -3.02 -46.83
CA LYS A 209 1.39 -2.24 -48.00
C LYS A 209 2.51 -1.31 -48.45
N LEU A 210 2.74 -1.31 -49.77
CA LEU A 210 3.63 -0.35 -50.40
C LEU A 210 3.00 1.06 -50.31
N PRO A 211 3.77 2.10 -49.96
CA PRO A 211 3.27 3.47 -50.00
C PRO A 211 2.83 3.81 -51.43
N THR A 212 1.65 4.41 -51.56
CA THR A 212 1.07 4.76 -52.86
C THR A 212 2.00 5.69 -53.66
N GLU A 213 2.75 6.53 -52.95
CA GLU A 213 3.75 7.45 -53.49
C GLU A 213 4.89 6.71 -54.20
N LEU A 214 5.28 5.55 -53.68
CA LEU A 214 6.34 4.71 -54.24
C LEU A 214 5.82 3.86 -55.43
N GLU A 215 4.55 3.46 -55.36
CA GLU A 215 3.87 2.70 -56.42
C GLU A 215 3.66 3.56 -57.68
N THR A 216 3.28 4.84 -57.50
CA THR A 216 3.07 5.80 -58.60
C THR A 216 4.34 6.46 -59.13
N LEU A 217 5.51 6.14 -58.58
CA LEU A 217 6.75 6.81 -58.95
C LEU A 217 7.18 6.44 -60.38
N GLU A 218 7.12 7.40 -61.30
CA GLU A 218 7.76 7.29 -62.61
C GLU A 218 9.27 7.46 -62.46
N CYS A 219 10.00 6.34 -62.57
CA CYS A 219 11.45 6.34 -62.53
C CYS A 219 11.99 6.01 -63.93
N PRO A 220 12.79 6.89 -64.55
CA PRO A 220 13.35 6.66 -65.89
C PRO A 220 14.39 5.53 -65.93
N TYR A 221 14.86 5.05 -64.78
CA TYR A 221 15.84 3.96 -64.67
C TYR A 221 15.25 2.78 -63.90
N SER A 222 14.98 1.66 -64.60
CA SER A 222 14.36 0.45 -64.05
C SER A 222 15.15 -0.17 -62.89
N ASP A 223 16.47 -0.12 -62.99
CA ASP A 223 17.37 -0.79 -62.05
C ASP A 223 17.42 -0.02 -60.72
N LEU A 224 17.36 1.31 -60.80
CA LEU A 224 17.27 2.18 -59.63
C LEU A 224 15.91 2.02 -58.92
N LYS A 225 14.82 1.95 -59.69
CA LYS A 225 13.48 1.69 -59.15
C LYS A 225 13.43 0.36 -58.39
N SER A 226 14.00 -0.69 -58.98
CA SER A 226 14.08 -2.03 -58.36
C SER A 226 14.96 -2.03 -57.10
N SER A 227 16.08 -1.30 -57.12
CA SER A 227 16.97 -1.15 -55.96
C SER A 227 16.26 -0.45 -54.79
N ILE A 228 15.55 0.65 -55.06
CA ILE A 228 14.79 1.40 -54.05
C ILE A 228 13.67 0.52 -53.45
N PHE A 229 12.94 -0.23 -54.29
CA PHE A 229 11.94 -1.17 -53.77
C PHE A 229 12.56 -2.24 -52.89
N ASN A 230 13.69 -2.82 -53.30
CA ASN A 230 14.36 -3.85 -52.54
C ASN A 230 14.85 -3.33 -51.18
N GLU A 231 15.43 -2.13 -51.14
CA GLU A 231 15.81 -1.47 -49.88
C GLU A 231 14.60 -1.17 -49.01
N PHE A 232 13.48 -0.74 -49.60
CA PHE A 232 12.25 -0.51 -48.85
C PHE A 232 11.70 -1.81 -48.23
N TYR A 233 11.69 -2.92 -48.98
CA TYR A 233 11.29 -4.23 -48.47
C TYR A 233 12.23 -4.71 -47.35
N ASN A 234 13.54 -4.57 -47.53
CA ASN A 234 14.54 -4.91 -46.50
C ASN A 234 14.33 -4.10 -45.22
N LEU A 235 14.07 -2.79 -45.36
CA LEU A 235 13.81 -1.90 -44.23
C LEU A 235 12.54 -2.30 -43.50
N THR A 236 11.48 -2.56 -44.26
CA THR A 236 10.16 -2.99 -43.75
C THR A 236 10.28 -4.29 -42.98
N GLU A 237 10.96 -5.30 -43.54
CA GLU A 237 11.20 -6.59 -42.89
C GLU A 237 11.98 -6.42 -41.59
N LYS A 238 13.01 -5.57 -41.60
CA LYS A 238 13.83 -5.29 -40.41
C LYS A 238 13.01 -4.64 -39.30
N TYR A 239 12.18 -3.65 -39.61
CA TYR A 239 11.31 -3.02 -38.62
C TYR A 239 10.20 -3.96 -38.14
N GLN A 240 9.65 -4.79 -39.02
CA GLN A 240 8.66 -5.79 -38.65
C GLN A 240 9.22 -6.81 -37.65
N LYS A 241 10.44 -7.32 -37.88
CA LYS A 241 11.13 -8.20 -36.92
C LYS A 241 11.36 -7.51 -35.58
N LYS A 242 11.79 -6.25 -35.59
CA LYS A 242 12.02 -5.48 -34.36
C LYS A 242 10.73 -5.22 -33.58
N LEU A 243 9.63 -4.99 -34.27
CA LEU A 243 8.31 -4.83 -33.65
C LEU A 243 7.82 -6.14 -33.03
N GLN A 244 8.00 -7.29 -33.71
CA GLN A 244 7.70 -8.60 -33.14
C GLN A 244 8.52 -8.90 -31.88
N GLU A 245 9.80 -8.51 -31.86
CA GLU A 245 10.66 -8.64 -30.67
C GLU A 245 10.14 -7.80 -29.49
N PHE A 246 9.67 -6.57 -29.75
CA PHE A 246 9.03 -5.76 -28.71
C PHE A 246 7.70 -6.34 -28.22
N ASP A 247 6.89 -6.89 -29.12
CA ASP A 247 5.62 -7.55 -28.74
C ASP A 247 5.89 -8.74 -27.81
N LEU A 248 6.90 -9.57 -28.10
CA LEU A 248 7.35 -10.67 -27.23
C LEU A 248 7.82 -10.17 -25.85
N GLN A 249 8.61 -9.09 -25.81
CA GLN A 249 9.06 -8.49 -24.55
C GLN A 249 7.90 -7.94 -23.72
N LEU A 250 6.89 -7.34 -24.37
CA LEU A 250 5.69 -6.86 -23.69
C LEU A 250 4.88 -8.04 -23.13
N GLU A 251 4.73 -9.13 -23.88
CA GLU A 251 4.04 -10.35 -23.43
C GLU A 251 4.69 -10.96 -22.17
N ASP A 252 6.02 -10.97 -22.10
CA ASP A 252 6.77 -11.42 -20.92
C ASP A 252 6.56 -10.51 -19.69
N ILE A 253 6.34 -9.21 -19.88
CA ILE A 253 6.08 -8.26 -18.78
C ILE A 253 4.67 -8.46 -18.18
N TYR A 254 3.70 -8.90 -18.97
CA TYR A 254 2.33 -9.16 -18.51
C TYR A 254 2.16 -10.55 -17.86
N ARG A 255 3.18 -11.41 -17.91
CA ARG A 255 3.16 -12.79 -17.39
C ARG A 255 3.62 -12.87 -15.93
#